data_AF-A0A2N1SM95-F1
#
_entry.id   AF-A0A2N1SM95-F1
#
_cell.length_a   1.000
_cell.length_b   1.000
_cell.length_c   1.000
_cell.angle_alpha   90.00
_cell.angle_beta   90.00
_cell.angle_gamma   90.00
#
_symmetry.space_group_name_H-M   'P 1'
#
loop_
_entity.id
_entity.type
_entity.pdbx_description
1 polymer ?
#
loop_
_entity_poly.entity_id
_entity_poly.type
_entity_poly.pdbx_seq_one_letter_code
_entity_poly.pdbx_strand_id
1 'polypeptide(L)'
;MKPLFVQWGAGNIGRSFIGQVFSRNGYRVVFIDIDENDSVSALHVNQKAEIAEAIAEAALMGVSVGKNAWPGIAPQLAHAIAHRHTSRPDHPIDIILAENIHNGATFTSSLLSSHLPKGFPLDSYVGLVEASIGKMVPIQKASTPLLLRAEPYNELIVDRNGFRNTIPDMKDLHPVEPMQAYMDRKLFIHNLGHAASAYFGYLAHPDQPLVAQVLEDPRVFTHVRKTMIQSMEVLLHLYPDVFTRQALERHIDDLLLRFGNRALGDTVFRVGRDLRRKLRFDDRIMGIIIQAQRIGMAWDRIGHVYLAALSFTASDTDGKQLQADQAFLKELENLKRPEMICHASGWKDSDLPQDLCRTISQAFDLIAQ
;
A
#
# COMPACT_ATOMS: atom_id res chain seq x y z
N MET A 1 -4.74 -29.31 17.99
CA MET A 1 -3.73 -28.27 18.30
C MET A 1 -4.07 -27.04 17.46
N LYS A 2 -3.90 -25.81 17.97
CA LYS A 2 -4.17 -24.60 17.16
C LYS A 2 -3.17 -24.51 16.00
N PRO A 3 -3.59 -24.14 14.77
CA PRO A 3 -2.66 -23.98 13.66
C PRO A 3 -1.65 -22.87 13.96
N LEU A 4 -0.40 -23.06 13.52
CA LEU A 4 0.68 -22.09 13.70
C LEU A 4 0.70 -21.11 12.51
N PHE A 5 0.73 -19.82 12.81
CA PHE A 5 1.04 -18.75 11.86
C PHE A 5 2.39 -18.13 12.24
N VAL A 6 3.31 -18.05 11.29
CA VAL A 6 4.61 -17.40 11.48
C VAL A 6 4.60 -16.04 10.79
N GLN A 7 4.90 -14.97 11.53
CA GLN A 7 4.99 -13.61 11.02
C GLN A 7 6.43 -13.10 11.05
N TRP A 8 7.03 -12.93 9.88
CA TRP A 8 8.33 -12.27 9.76
C TRP A 8 8.15 -10.75 9.69
N GLY A 9 8.76 -10.04 10.62
CA GLY A 9 8.53 -8.61 10.86
C GLY A 9 7.46 -8.42 11.93
N ALA A 10 7.92 -8.17 13.15
CA ALA A 10 7.15 -7.80 14.32
C ALA A 10 6.95 -6.29 14.43
N GLY A 11 7.08 -5.51 13.35
CA GLY A 11 6.80 -4.07 13.35
C GLY A 11 5.32 -3.72 13.50
N ASN A 12 4.98 -2.45 13.27
CA ASN A 12 3.62 -1.93 13.42
C ASN A 12 2.58 -2.73 12.61
N ILE A 13 2.83 -3.00 11.33
CA ILE A 13 1.92 -3.77 10.47
C ILE A 13 1.84 -5.23 10.92
N GLY A 14 2.98 -5.87 11.18
CA GLY A 14 3.02 -7.25 11.64
C GLY A 14 2.19 -7.48 12.91
N ARG A 15 2.35 -6.62 13.93
CA ARG A 15 1.65 -6.78 15.22
C ARG A 15 0.21 -6.25 15.21
N SER A 16 -0.03 -5.06 14.63
CA SER A 16 -1.36 -4.41 14.68
C SER A 16 -2.30 -4.84 13.55
N PHE A 17 -1.81 -5.61 12.57
CA PHE A 17 -2.64 -6.10 11.48
C PHE A 17 -2.49 -7.59 11.26
N ILE A 18 -1.38 -8.05 10.66
CA ILE A 18 -1.28 -9.42 10.15
C ILE A 18 -1.38 -10.43 11.30
N GLY A 19 -0.50 -10.32 12.30
CA GLY A 19 -0.55 -11.16 13.50
C GLY A 19 -1.85 -11.01 14.28
N GLN A 20 -2.47 -9.81 14.30
CA GLN A 20 -3.78 -9.61 14.93
C GLN A 20 -4.89 -10.39 14.21
N VAL A 21 -4.95 -10.34 12.87
CA VAL A 21 -5.92 -11.08 12.05
C VAL A 21 -5.81 -12.58 12.34
N PHE A 22 -4.61 -13.14 12.29
CA PHE A 22 -4.43 -14.58 12.52
C PHE A 22 -4.69 -14.99 13.98
N SER A 23 -4.24 -14.20 14.95
CA SER A 23 -4.49 -14.46 16.38
C SER A 23 -5.99 -14.47 16.70
N ARG A 24 -6.75 -13.50 16.17
CA ARG A 24 -8.21 -13.42 16.35
C ARG A 24 -8.98 -14.56 15.69
N ASN A 25 -8.42 -15.14 14.62
CA ASN A 25 -8.98 -16.30 13.92
C ASN A 25 -8.41 -17.63 14.45
N GLY A 26 -7.86 -17.66 15.67
CA GLY A 26 -7.56 -18.89 16.40
C GLY A 26 -6.18 -19.48 16.15
N TYR A 27 -5.32 -18.82 15.37
CA TYR A 27 -3.94 -19.26 15.16
C TYR A 27 -3.08 -18.97 16.39
N ARG A 28 -2.11 -19.86 16.65
CA ARG A 28 -0.94 -19.51 17.47
C ARG A 28 -0.02 -18.69 16.59
N VAL A 29 0.30 -17.45 16.98
CA VAL A 29 1.19 -16.57 16.21
C VAL A 29 2.58 -16.56 16.82
N VAL A 30 3.59 -16.77 15.98
CA VAL A 30 5.02 -16.61 16.33
C VAL A 30 5.60 -15.52 15.46
N PHE A 31 6.23 -14.51 16.06
CA PHE A 31 6.92 -13.45 15.35
C PHE A 31 8.40 -13.76 15.17
N ILE A 32 8.99 -13.32 14.06
CA ILE A 32 10.44 -13.31 13.81
C ILE A 32 10.87 -11.87 13.55
N ASP A 33 11.88 -11.37 14.26
CA ASP A 33 12.40 -10.00 14.08
C ASP A 33 13.90 -9.89 14.43
N ILE A 34 14.54 -8.80 14.01
CA ILE A 34 15.90 -8.42 14.41
C ILE A 34 15.92 -7.64 15.72
N ASP A 35 14.80 -7.04 16.12
CA ASP A 35 14.73 -6.31 17.38
C ASP A 35 14.62 -7.31 18.55
N GLU A 36 15.67 -7.37 19.38
CA GLU A 36 15.66 -8.02 20.70
C GLU A 36 14.85 -7.18 21.69
N ASN A 37 13.53 -7.12 21.51
CA ASN A 37 12.65 -6.43 22.43
C ASN A 37 12.09 -7.45 23.44
N ASP A 38 12.65 -7.48 24.65
CA ASP A 38 12.34 -8.40 25.77
C ASP A 38 10.85 -8.45 26.17
N SER A 39 10.02 -7.58 25.61
CA SER A 39 8.63 -7.41 25.97
C SER A 39 7.65 -8.22 25.07
N VAL A 40 8.09 -8.77 23.93
CA VAL A 40 7.31 -9.72 23.11
C VAL A 40 8.07 -11.03 22.97
N SER A 41 7.38 -12.17 23.11
CA SER A 41 7.93 -13.45 22.68
C SER A 41 8.00 -13.51 21.15
N ALA A 42 9.14 -13.10 20.59
CA ALA A 42 9.51 -13.24 19.19
C ALA A 42 10.80 -14.06 19.09
N LEU A 43 10.98 -14.80 18.00
CA LEU A 43 12.26 -15.43 17.68
C LEU A 43 13.18 -14.37 17.08
N HIS A 44 14.37 -14.22 17.64
CA HIS A 44 15.38 -13.35 17.05
C HIS A 44 15.96 -13.99 15.78
N VAL A 45 16.31 -13.19 14.77
CA VAL A 45 16.87 -13.70 13.48
C VAL A 45 18.09 -14.62 13.66
N ASN A 46 18.84 -14.50 14.76
CA ASN A 46 19.98 -15.38 15.04
C ASN A 46 19.59 -16.81 15.49
N GLN A 47 18.33 -17.03 15.91
CA GLN A 47 17.79 -18.32 16.34
C GLN A 47 17.41 -19.20 15.15
N LYS A 48 18.40 -19.53 14.31
CA LYS A 48 18.20 -20.16 13.00
C LYS A 48 17.47 -21.51 13.09
N ALA A 49 17.78 -22.32 14.10
CA ALA A 49 17.18 -23.64 14.27
C ALA A 49 15.70 -23.50 14.66
N GLU A 50 15.39 -22.65 15.63
CA GLU A 50 14.03 -22.40 16.10
C GLU A 50 13.15 -21.78 15.02
N ILE A 51 13.72 -20.90 14.18
CA ILE A 51 13.04 -20.35 13.00
C ILE A 51 12.74 -21.45 11.97
N ALA A 52 13.71 -22.33 11.70
CA ALA A 52 13.51 -23.44 10.77
C ALA A 52 12.43 -24.41 11.25
N GLU A 53 12.39 -24.72 12.55
CA GLU A 53 11.34 -25.55 13.16
C GLU A 53 9.97 -24.86 13.13
N ALA A 54 9.91 -23.56 13.49
CA ALA A 54 8.66 -22.82 13.47
C ALA A 54 8.07 -22.74 12.04
N ILE A 55 8.91 -22.48 11.03
CA ILE A 55 8.50 -22.48 9.62
C ILE A 55 8.17 -23.90 9.16
N ALA A 56 8.87 -24.92 9.64
CA ALA A 56 8.56 -26.30 9.31
C ALA A 56 7.18 -26.73 9.82
N GLU A 57 6.73 -26.24 10.99
CA GLU A 57 5.42 -26.52 11.58
C GLU A 57 4.30 -25.56 11.15
N ALA A 58 4.64 -24.42 10.54
CA ALA A 58 3.66 -23.41 10.17
C ALA A 58 2.59 -23.96 9.23
N ALA A 59 1.33 -23.60 9.49
CA ALA A 59 0.24 -23.81 8.55
C ALA A 59 0.24 -22.74 7.45
N LEU A 60 0.67 -21.52 7.81
CA LEU A 60 0.75 -20.36 6.94
C LEU A 60 1.79 -19.39 7.50
N MET A 61 2.37 -18.54 6.65
CA MET A 61 3.24 -17.46 7.12
C MET A 61 2.96 -16.12 6.43
N GLY A 62 3.43 -15.04 7.04
CA GLY A 62 3.39 -13.69 6.49
C GLY A 62 4.73 -12.98 6.63
N VAL A 63 4.97 -12.01 5.76
CA VAL A 63 6.18 -11.17 5.79
C VAL A 63 5.80 -9.71 5.64
N SER A 64 6.22 -8.86 6.59
CA SER A 64 6.03 -7.40 6.54
C SER A 64 7.25 -6.67 7.15
N VAL A 65 8.34 -6.61 6.40
CA VAL A 65 9.63 -6.04 6.80
C VAL A 65 10.04 -4.83 5.96
N GLY A 66 9.36 -4.57 4.85
CA GLY A 66 9.72 -3.54 3.88
C GLY A 66 10.72 -4.06 2.84
N LYS A 67 10.60 -3.57 1.60
CA LYS A 67 11.41 -3.99 0.44
C LYS A 67 12.91 -4.12 0.72
N ASN A 68 13.48 -3.17 1.46
CA ASN A 68 14.93 -3.09 1.68
C ASN A 68 15.46 -4.18 2.62
N ALA A 69 14.61 -4.80 3.45
CA ALA A 69 15.00 -5.88 4.34
C ALA A 69 15.03 -7.25 3.64
N TRP A 70 14.38 -7.39 2.48
CA TRP A 70 14.26 -8.66 1.76
C TRP A 70 15.59 -9.36 1.44
N PRO A 71 16.61 -8.66 0.92
CA PRO A 71 17.92 -9.28 0.67
C PRO A 71 18.57 -9.89 1.91
N GLY A 72 18.30 -9.33 3.10
CA GLY A 72 18.82 -9.83 4.37
C GLY A 72 18.07 -11.07 4.89
N ILE A 73 16.75 -11.15 4.68
CA ILE A 73 15.94 -12.28 5.17
C ILE A 73 15.98 -13.49 4.22
N ALA A 74 16.16 -13.27 2.91
CA ALA A 74 16.00 -14.30 1.90
C ALA A 74 16.90 -15.53 2.08
N PRO A 75 18.19 -15.43 2.45
CA PRO A 75 19.04 -16.61 2.65
C PRO A 75 18.50 -17.51 3.76
N GLN A 76 18.06 -16.92 4.88
CA GLN A 76 17.55 -17.67 6.03
C GLN A 76 16.16 -18.25 5.76
N LEU A 77 15.29 -17.48 5.11
CA LEU A 77 13.97 -17.95 4.70
C LEU A 77 14.07 -19.13 3.71
N ALA A 78 14.93 -19.03 2.70
CA ALA A 78 15.19 -20.12 1.76
C ALA A 78 15.72 -21.38 2.47
N HIS A 79 16.65 -21.23 3.41
CA HIS A 79 17.14 -22.35 4.21
C HIS A 79 16.02 -23.03 5.02
N ALA A 80 15.17 -22.26 5.69
CA ALA A 80 14.04 -22.79 6.46
C ALA A 80 13.00 -23.49 5.57
N ILE A 81 12.72 -22.94 4.38
CA ILE A 81 11.83 -23.56 3.39
C ILE A 81 12.41 -24.90 2.88
N ALA A 82 13.70 -24.94 2.58
CA ALA A 82 14.38 -26.16 2.15
C ALA A 82 14.40 -27.23 3.27
N HIS A 83 14.61 -26.81 4.52
CA HIS A 83 14.50 -27.67 5.70
C HIS A 83 13.08 -28.27 5.81
N ARG A 84 12.04 -27.43 5.72
CA ARG A 84 10.64 -27.88 5.73
C ARG A 84 10.37 -28.89 4.62
N HIS A 85 10.80 -28.63 3.37
CA HIS A 85 10.58 -29.55 2.26
C HIS A 85 11.18 -30.93 2.49
N THR A 86 12.29 -31.02 3.23
CA THR A 86 12.93 -32.30 3.57
C THR A 86 12.06 -33.13 4.51
N SER A 87 11.39 -32.48 5.47
CA SER A 87 10.56 -33.16 6.47
C SER A 87 9.08 -33.27 6.09
N ARG A 88 8.59 -32.40 5.21
CA ARG A 88 7.17 -32.30 4.80
C ARG A 88 7.01 -32.01 3.28
N PRO A 89 7.53 -32.87 2.39
CA PRO A 89 7.54 -32.61 0.95
C PRO A 89 6.15 -32.43 0.33
N ASP A 90 5.12 -33.08 0.89
CA ASP A 90 3.74 -33.00 0.41
C ASP A 90 2.92 -31.86 1.06
N HIS A 91 3.55 -30.98 1.85
CA HIS A 91 2.87 -29.88 2.55
C HIS A 91 3.49 -28.53 2.17
N PRO A 92 3.07 -27.95 1.02
CA PRO A 92 3.47 -26.61 0.59
C PRO A 92 3.30 -25.58 1.70
N ILE A 93 4.07 -24.49 1.62
CA ILE A 93 3.92 -23.34 2.51
C ILE A 93 3.44 -22.13 1.72
N ASP A 94 2.35 -21.53 2.18
CA ASP A 94 1.86 -20.26 1.62
C ASP A 94 2.41 -19.09 2.44
N ILE A 95 2.88 -18.06 1.73
CA ILE A 95 3.54 -16.87 2.27
C ILE A 95 2.74 -15.64 1.84
N ILE A 96 2.09 -14.98 2.80
CA ILE A 96 1.41 -13.70 2.58
C ILE A 96 2.46 -12.58 2.53
N LEU A 97 2.60 -11.97 1.36
CA LEU A 97 3.49 -10.85 1.10
C LEU A 97 2.79 -9.54 1.49
N ALA A 98 2.85 -9.22 2.78
CA ALA A 98 2.26 -8.03 3.38
C ALA A 98 3.17 -6.79 3.17
N GLU A 99 3.49 -6.51 1.91
CA GLU A 99 4.52 -5.57 1.49
C GLU A 99 4.02 -4.58 0.44
N ASN A 100 4.62 -3.39 0.41
CA ASN A 100 4.37 -2.41 -0.65
C ASN A 100 5.40 -2.57 -1.78
N ILE A 101 5.42 -3.73 -2.43
CA ILE A 101 6.33 -4.08 -3.52
C ILE A 101 5.50 -4.34 -4.78
N HIS A 102 5.85 -3.67 -5.87
CA HIS A 102 5.27 -3.96 -7.18
C HIS A 102 5.80 -5.31 -7.69
N ASN A 103 4.92 -6.20 -8.15
CA ASN A 103 5.23 -7.59 -8.52
C ASN A 103 5.98 -8.33 -7.41
N GLY A 104 5.44 -8.28 -6.20
CA GLY A 104 6.05 -8.85 -4.99
C GLY A 104 6.33 -10.34 -5.11
N ALA A 105 5.41 -11.11 -5.71
CA ALA A 105 5.61 -12.55 -5.91
C ALA A 105 6.84 -12.84 -6.79
N THR A 106 6.97 -12.16 -7.94
CA THR A 106 8.13 -12.33 -8.84
C THR A 106 9.43 -11.90 -8.17
N PHE A 107 9.42 -10.76 -7.47
CA PHE A 107 10.58 -10.26 -6.72
C PHE A 107 11.04 -11.28 -5.67
N THR A 108 10.12 -11.78 -4.85
CA THR A 108 10.42 -12.76 -3.81
C THR A 108 10.86 -14.10 -4.39
N SER A 109 10.21 -14.59 -5.46
CA SER A 109 10.59 -15.84 -6.13
C SER A 109 12.02 -15.77 -6.68
N SER A 110 12.37 -14.68 -7.37
CA SER A 110 13.73 -14.47 -7.90
C SER A 110 14.78 -14.46 -6.79
N LEU A 111 14.46 -13.85 -5.65
CA LEU A 111 15.38 -13.71 -4.53
C LEU A 111 15.54 -15.02 -3.73
N LEU A 112 14.46 -15.79 -3.55
CA LEU A 112 14.53 -17.11 -2.89
C LEU A 112 15.26 -18.13 -3.77
N SER A 113 15.02 -18.10 -5.08
CA SER A 113 15.64 -19.03 -6.03
C SER A 113 17.17 -19.00 -6.00
N SER A 114 17.80 -17.86 -5.72
CA SER A 114 19.27 -17.76 -5.63
C SER A 114 19.86 -18.41 -4.37
N HIS A 115 19.02 -18.76 -3.39
CA HIS A 115 19.44 -19.38 -2.12
C HIS A 115 18.91 -20.80 -1.92
N LEU A 116 17.97 -21.25 -2.74
CA LEU A 116 17.41 -22.60 -2.66
C LEU A 116 18.31 -23.64 -3.36
N PRO A 117 18.26 -24.92 -2.94
CA PRO A 117 18.97 -25.99 -3.61
C PRO A 117 18.59 -26.11 -5.11
N LYS A 118 19.54 -26.54 -5.94
CA LYS A 118 19.29 -26.79 -7.36
C LYS A 118 18.18 -27.83 -7.52
N GLY A 119 17.17 -27.51 -8.33
CA GLY A 119 16.02 -28.40 -8.58
C GLY A 119 14.93 -28.33 -7.51
N PHE A 120 15.01 -27.39 -6.56
CA PHE A 120 13.94 -27.17 -5.59
C PHE A 120 12.63 -26.80 -6.30
N PRO A 121 11.49 -27.45 -5.96
CA PRO A 121 10.21 -27.24 -6.65
C PRO A 121 9.49 -25.98 -6.15
N LEU A 122 10.10 -24.80 -6.33
CA LEU A 122 9.64 -23.54 -5.74
C LEU A 122 8.18 -23.22 -6.08
N ASP A 123 7.83 -23.23 -7.37
CA ASP A 123 6.50 -22.77 -7.84
C ASP A 123 5.34 -23.65 -7.36
N SER A 124 5.59 -24.96 -7.17
CA SER A 124 4.58 -25.90 -6.68
C SER A 124 4.57 -26.03 -5.15
N TYR A 125 5.67 -25.69 -4.47
CA TYR A 125 5.82 -25.90 -3.03
C TYR A 125 5.69 -24.62 -2.20
N VAL A 126 5.92 -23.45 -2.78
CA VAL A 126 5.80 -22.16 -2.09
C VAL A 126 4.72 -21.32 -2.78
N GLY A 127 3.62 -21.09 -2.08
CA GLY A 127 2.63 -20.12 -2.51
C GLY A 127 3.08 -18.71 -2.14
N LEU A 128 3.25 -17.85 -3.14
CA LEU A 128 3.57 -16.44 -2.92
C LEU A 128 2.29 -15.64 -3.10
N VAL A 129 1.66 -15.31 -1.97
CA VAL A 129 0.35 -14.69 -1.89
C VAL A 129 0.50 -13.18 -1.74
N GLU A 130 0.29 -12.43 -2.82
CA GLU A 130 0.31 -10.96 -2.75
C GLU A 130 -0.85 -10.43 -1.89
N ALA A 131 -0.61 -9.33 -1.17
CA ALA A 131 -1.62 -8.72 -0.30
C ALA A 131 -1.81 -7.23 -0.55
N SER A 132 -3.06 -6.76 -0.43
CA SER A 132 -3.42 -5.35 -0.51
C SER A 132 -3.84 -4.85 0.86
N ILE A 133 -2.95 -4.10 1.51
CA ILE A 133 -3.11 -3.67 2.90
C ILE A 133 -3.74 -2.29 2.98
N GLY A 134 -4.95 -2.22 3.51
CA GLY A 134 -5.67 -0.96 3.69
C GLY A 134 -5.52 -0.31 5.06
N LYS A 135 -4.82 -0.92 6.03
CA LYS A 135 -4.83 -0.46 7.43
C LYS A 135 -3.95 0.78 7.66
N MET A 136 -4.54 1.82 8.23
CA MET A 136 -3.88 3.03 8.71
C MET A 136 -3.39 2.83 10.14
N VAL A 137 -2.08 2.95 10.30
CA VAL A 137 -1.44 2.84 11.61
C VAL A 137 -0.74 4.18 11.91
N PRO A 138 -1.17 4.91 12.95
CA PRO A 138 -0.55 6.16 13.36
C PRO A 138 0.93 5.97 13.71
N ILE A 139 1.67 7.07 13.74
CA ILE A 139 3.02 7.08 14.31
C ILE A 139 2.91 6.73 15.80
N GLN A 140 3.62 5.69 16.22
CA GLN A 140 3.62 5.24 17.60
C GLN A 140 4.60 6.07 18.43
N LYS A 141 4.26 6.34 19.69
CA LYS A 141 5.20 6.99 20.63
C LYS A 141 6.10 5.93 21.26
N ALA A 142 7.40 6.18 21.26
CA ALA A 142 8.43 5.24 21.70
C ALA A 142 8.35 4.87 23.20
N SER A 143 7.60 5.60 24.02
CA SER A 143 7.52 5.40 25.48
C SER A 143 6.85 4.08 25.89
N THR A 144 6.13 3.41 24.99
CA THR A 144 5.47 2.12 25.25
C THR A 144 5.59 1.21 24.02
N PRO A 145 6.72 0.51 23.81
CA PRO A 145 7.01 -0.21 22.57
C PRO A 145 5.96 -1.27 22.15
N LEU A 146 5.25 -1.84 23.13
CA LEU A 146 4.21 -2.84 22.91
C LEU A 146 2.83 -2.26 22.61
N LEU A 147 2.56 -1.03 23.07
CA LEU A 147 1.26 -0.42 22.87
C LEU A 147 1.17 0.07 21.44
N LEU A 148 0.37 -0.61 20.64
CA LEU A 148 0.06 -0.21 19.28
C LEU A 148 -1.35 0.34 19.19
N ARG A 149 -1.45 1.55 18.65
CA ARG A 149 -2.73 2.13 18.22
C ARG A 149 -2.85 1.93 16.73
N ALA A 150 -3.98 1.40 16.29
CA ALA A 150 -4.33 1.31 14.88
C ALA A 150 -5.84 1.42 14.74
N GLU A 151 -6.32 1.75 13.56
CA GLU A 151 -7.75 1.77 13.28
C GLU A 151 -8.38 0.35 13.37
N PRO A 152 -9.71 0.24 13.53
CA PRO A 152 -10.38 -1.07 13.64
C PRO A 152 -10.48 -1.84 12.32
N TYR A 153 -10.05 -1.28 11.18
CA TYR A 153 -10.06 -1.94 9.88
C TYR A 153 -9.13 -3.17 9.87
N ASN A 154 -9.67 -4.33 9.52
CA ASN A 154 -8.96 -5.62 9.55
C ASN A 154 -9.17 -6.47 8.30
N GLU A 155 -9.70 -5.94 7.20
CA GLU A 155 -9.87 -6.72 5.97
C GLU A 155 -8.53 -6.94 5.28
N LEU A 156 -8.06 -8.20 5.25
CA LEU A 156 -6.84 -8.63 4.57
C LEU A 156 -7.19 -9.21 3.20
N ILE A 157 -7.00 -8.38 2.17
CA ILE A 157 -7.22 -8.78 0.78
C ILE A 157 -5.96 -9.47 0.26
N VAL A 158 -6.13 -10.68 -0.28
CA VAL A 158 -5.03 -11.52 -0.75
C VAL A 158 -5.32 -12.09 -2.14
N ASP A 159 -4.28 -12.31 -2.94
CA ASP A 159 -4.40 -12.97 -4.23
C ASP A 159 -4.78 -14.45 -4.05
N ARG A 160 -5.97 -14.83 -4.52
CA ARG A 160 -6.44 -16.21 -4.50
C ARG A 160 -5.48 -17.16 -5.23
N ASN A 161 -4.89 -16.71 -6.33
CA ASN A 161 -4.08 -17.54 -7.22
C ASN A 161 -2.65 -17.78 -6.67
N GLY A 162 -2.24 -17.01 -5.67
CA GLY A 162 -0.96 -17.17 -4.98
C GLY A 162 -0.91 -18.38 -4.04
N PHE A 163 -2.06 -18.94 -3.65
CA PHE A 163 -2.11 -20.08 -2.72
C PHE A 163 -1.79 -21.41 -3.39
N ARG A 164 -1.17 -22.32 -2.63
CA ARG A 164 -0.92 -23.72 -2.97
C ARG A 164 -1.67 -24.69 -2.06
N ASN A 165 -2.04 -24.25 -0.86
CA ASN A 165 -2.91 -25.01 0.03
C ASN A 165 -4.37 -24.55 -0.06
N THR A 166 -5.23 -25.27 0.66
CA THR A 166 -6.61 -24.82 0.91
C THR A 166 -6.59 -23.50 1.66
N ILE A 167 -7.27 -22.50 1.12
CA ILE A 167 -7.34 -21.18 1.71
C ILE A 167 -8.16 -21.25 3.01
N PRO A 168 -7.65 -20.75 4.15
CA PRO A 168 -8.36 -20.83 5.41
C PRO A 168 -9.63 -19.97 5.38
N ASP A 169 -10.73 -20.53 5.90
CA ASP A 169 -11.99 -19.80 6.08
C ASP A 169 -11.87 -18.89 7.31
N MET A 170 -11.59 -17.61 7.06
CA MET A 170 -11.46 -16.58 8.09
C MET A 170 -12.26 -15.36 7.70
N LYS A 171 -12.97 -14.78 8.67
CA LYS A 171 -13.82 -13.60 8.45
C LYS A 171 -13.05 -12.42 7.86
N ASP A 172 -11.82 -12.23 8.33
CA ASP A 172 -10.98 -11.09 8.02
C ASP A 172 -10.05 -11.33 6.81
N LEU A 173 -10.06 -12.54 6.22
CA LEU A 173 -9.27 -12.88 5.03
C LEU A 173 -10.17 -12.89 3.79
N HIS A 174 -9.82 -12.10 2.79
CA HIS A 174 -10.60 -11.94 1.57
C HIS A 174 -9.75 -12.33 0.36
N PRO A 175 -9.82 -13.58 -0.09
CA PRO A 175 -9.11 -14.04 -1.28
C PRO A 175 -9.86 -13.58 -2.53
N VAL A 176 -9.19 -12.80 -3.37
CA VAL A 176 -9.77 -12.12 -4.51
C VAL A 176 -9.11 -12.51 -5.82
N GLU A 177 -9.84 -12.27 -6.91
CA GLU A 177 -9.36 -12.47 -8.27
C GLU A 177 -10.12 -11.52 -9.22
N PRO A 178 -9.44 -10.82 -10.14
CA PRO A 178 -7.99 -10.65 -10.23
C PRO A 178 -7.47 -9.70 -9.14
N MET A 179 -6.28 -9.99 -8.59
CA MET A 179 -5.66 -9.16 -7.54
C MET A 179 -5.40 -7.71 -7.99
N GLN A 180 -5.06 -7.52 -9.28
CA GLN A 180 -4.78 -6.20 -9.85
C GLN A 180 -5.94 -5.20 -9.64
N ALA A 181 -7.19 -5.65 -9.75
CA ALA A 181 -8.35 -4.78 -9.55
C ALA A 181 -8.37 -4.18 -8.13
N TYR A 182 -7.96 -4.96 -7.12
CA TYR A 182 -7.94 -4.53 -5.72
C TYR A 182 -6.69 -3.71 -5.38
N MET A 183 -5.58 -3.93 -6.07
CA MET A 183 -4.42 -3.03 -6.03
C MET A 183 -4.78 -1.66 -6.61
N ASP A 184 -5.46 -1.64 -7.76
CA ASP A 184 -5.94 -0.42 -8.42
C ASP A 184 -6.99 0.29 -7.57
N ARG A 185 -7.93 -0.43 -6.95
CA ARG A 185 -8.88 0.15 -5.99
C ARG A 185 -8.15 0.85 -4.84
N LYS A 186 -7.13 0.23 -4.27
CA LYS A 186 -6.32 0.85 -3.21
C LYS A 186 -5.55 2.06 -3.73
N LEU A 187 -4.96 1.99 -4.92
CA LEU A 187 -4.15 3.06 -5.48
C LEU A 187 -5.01 4.27 -5.90
N PHE A 188 -6.11 4.02 -6.60
CA PHE A 188 -6.92 5.04 -7.25
C PHE A 188 -8.12 5.51 -6.43
N ILE A 189 -8.50 4.80 -5.35
CA ILE A 189 -9.51 5.30 -4.40
C ILE A 189 -8.87 5.70 -3.08
N HIS A 190 -8.27 4.76 -2.35
CA HIS A 190 -7.72 5.06 -1.02
C HIS A 190 -6.55 6.05 -1.12
N ASN A 191 -5.48 5.69 -1.81
CA ASN A 191 -4.28 6.52 -1.90
C ASN A 191 -4.58 7.89 -2.54
N LEU A 192 -5.38 7.92 -3.62
CA LEU A 192 -5.84 9.15 -4.26
C LEU A 192 -6.68 10.00 -3.31
N GLY A 193 -7.70 9.43 -2.66
CA GLY A 193 -8.59 10.16 -1.74
C GLY A 193 -7.83 10.76 -0.56
N HIS A 194 -6.85 10.04 -0.03
CA HIS A 194 -6.00 10.54 1.05
C HIS A 194 -5.13 11.71 0.59
N ALA A 195 -4.53 11.60 -0.61
CA ALA A 195 -3.75 12.68 -1.22
C ALA A 195 -4.62 13.91 -1.53
N ALA A 196 -5.82 13.69 -2.11
CA ALA A 196 -6.80 14.75 -2.37
C ALA A 196 -7.21 15.48 -1.09
N SER A 197 -7.38 14.75 0.02
CA SER A 197 -7.68 15.33 1.33
C SER A 197 -6.57 16.28 1.79
N ALA A 198 -5.31 15.89 1.62
CA ALA A 198 -4.17 16.75 1.96
C ALA A 198 -4.05 17.96 1.04
N TYR A 199 -4.17 17.79 -0.29
CA TYR A 199 -3.94 18.88 -1.24
C TYR A 199 -5.07 19.91 -1.25
N PHE A 200 -6.34 19.48 -1.32
CA PHE A 200 -7.46 20.40 -1.21
C PHE A 200 -7.57 20.99 0.20
N GLY A 201 -7.26 20.19 1.23
CA GLY A 201 -7.23 20.66 2.60
C GLY A 201 -6.20 21.76 2.82
N TYR A 202 -4.97 21.58 2.35
CA TYR A 202 -3.93 22.61 2.43
C TYR A 202 -4.29 23.88 1.65
N LEU A 203 -4.86 23.74 0.46
CA LEU A 203 -5.25 24.87 -0.37
C LEU A 203 -6.34 25.73 0.32
N ALA A 204 -7.29 25.09 0.99
CA ALA A 204 -8.38 25.79 1.69
C ALA A 204 -7.98 26.26 3.09
N HIS A 205 -7.13 25.51 3.78
CA HIS A 205 -6.79 25.68 5.19
C HIS A 205 -5.30 25.43 5.44
N PRO A 206 -4.40 26.32 4.97
CA PRO A 206 -2.95 26.12 5.07
C PRO A 206 -2.45 26.03 6.52
N ASP A 207 -3.21 26.58 7.47
CA ASP A 207 -2.88 26.61 8.90
C ASP A 207 -3.36 25.37 9.67
N GLN A 208 -4.15 24.48 9.05
CA GLN A 208 -4.69 23.29 9.71
C GLN A 208 -3.73 22.09 9.53
N PRO A 209 -3.15 21.56 10.63
CA PRO A 209 -2.11 20.55 10.50
C PRO A 209 -2.64 19.15 10.21
N LEU A 210 -3.89 18.81 10.58
CA LEU A 210 -4.44 17.45 10.48
C LEU A 210 -5.40 17.27 9.30
N VAL A 211 -5.33 16.12 8.65
CA VAL A 211 -6.29 15.70 7.60
C VAL A 211 -7.71 15.68 8.17
N ALA A 212 -7.89 15.21 9.39
CA ALA A 212 -9.19 15.20 10.05
C ALA A 212 -9.79 16.61 10.22
N GLN A 213 -8.97 17.64 10.46
CA GLN A 213 -9.44 19.03 10.62
C GLN A 213 -9.87 19.63 9.27
N VAL A 214 -9.08 19.43 8.22
CA VAL A 214 -9.42 19.99 6.90
C VAL A 214 -10.65 19.33 6.29
N LEU A 215 -10.94 18.06 6.63
CA LEU A 215 -12.14 17.34 6.21
C LEU A 215 -13.42 17.76 6.97
N GLU A 216 -13.31 18.55 8.03
CA GLU A 216 -14.48 19.14 8.69
C GLU A 216 -15.10 20.28 7.86
N ASP A 217 -14.36 20.88 6.92
CA ASP A 217 -14.93 21.81 5.94
C ASP A 217 -15.76 21.02 4.91
N PRO A 218 -17.10 21.23 4.86
CA PRO A 218 -17.97 20.50 3.94
C PRO A 218 -17.59 20.69 2.47
N ARG A 219 -16.97 21.81 2.11
CA ARG A 219 -16.49 22.07 0.75
C ARG A 219 -15.31 21.16 0.43
N VAL A 220 -14.31 21.07 1.30
CA VAL A 220 -13.15 20.18 1.11
C VAL A 220 -13.63 18.73 1.04
N PHE A 221 -14.45 18.29 2.00
CA PHE A 221 -15.04 16.96 2.01
C PHE A 221 -15.75 16.62 0.70
N THR A 222 -16.60 17.54 0.21
CA THR A 222 -17.36 17.36 -1.03
C THR A 222 -16.44 17.23 -2.25
N HIS A 223 -15.37 18.03 -2.34
CA HIS A 223 -14.42 17.95 -3.44
C HIS A 223 -13.65 16.63 -3.43
N VAL A 224 -13.15 16.21 -2.27
CA VAL A 224 -12.47 14.91 -2.11
C VAL A 224 -13.39 13.77 -2.53
N ARG A 225 -14.62 13.74 -2.00
CA ARG A 225 -15.60 12.69 -2.33
C ARG A 225 -15.91 12.66 -3.83
N LYS A 226 -16.13 13.82 -4.47
CA LYS A 226 -16.39 13.89 -5.92
C LYS A 226 -15.20 13.39 -6.74
N THR A 227 -13.97 13.68 -6.33
CA THR A 227 -12.77 13.12 -6.99
C THR A 227 -12.71 11.60 -6.84
N MET A 228 -12.97 11.06 -5.65
CA MET A 228 -13.01 9.61 -5.43
C MET A 228 -14.12 8.93 -6.24
N ILE A 229 -15.29 9.56 -6.37
CA ILE A 229 -16.39 9.07 -7.21
C ILE A 229 -16.01 9.08 -8.70
N GLN A 230 -15.35 10.14 -9.19
CA GLN A 230 -14.88 10.15 -10.60
C GLN A 230 -13.87 9.03 -10.87
N SER A 231 -12.95 8.77 -9.93
CA SER A 231 -12.02 7.64 -10.03
C SER A 231 -12.73 6.28 -9.95
N MET A 232 -13.79 6.17 -9.15
CA MET A 232 -14.63 4.97 -9.08
C MET A 232 -15.30 4.66 -10.42
N GLU A 233 -15.80 5.66 -11.15
CA GLU A 233 -16.38 5.44 -12.49
C GLU A 233 -15.37 4.79 -13.43
N VAL A 234 -14.11 5.24 -13.39
CA VAL A 234 -13.02 4.66 -14.19
C VAL A 234 -12.78 3.21 -13.78
N LEU A 235 -12.74 2.90 -12.48
CA LEU A 235 -12.58 1.52 -11.99
C LEU A 235 -13.76 0.60 -12.36
N LEU A 236 -15.00 1.10 -12.32
CA LEU A 236 -16.17 0.33 -12.76
C LEU A 236 -16.10 -0.02 -14.24
N HIS A 237 -15.53 0.87 -15.07
CA HIS A 237 -15.30 0.59 -16.48
C HIS A 237 -14.15 -0.42 -16.70
N LEU A 238 -13.06 -0.30 -15.95
CA LEU A 238 -11.91 -1.20 -16.08
C LEU A 238 -12.20 -2.61 -15.53
N TYR A 239 -13.05 -2.72 -14.51
CA TYR A 239 -13.31 -3.97 -13.79
C TYR A 239 -14.82 -4.21 -13.55
N PRO A 240 -15.65 -4.27 -14.62
CA PRO A 240 -17.10 -4.31 -14.51
C PRO A 240 -17.64 -5.56 -13.79
N ASP A 241 -16.91 -6.68 -13.89
CA ASP A 241 -17.31 -7.95 -13.26
C ASP A 241 -16.75 -8.12 -11.84
N VAL A 242 -15.85 -7.23 -11.40
CA VAL A 242 -15.20 -7.32 -10.08
C VAL A 242 -15.87 -6.41 -9.07
N PHE A 243 -16.27 -5.21 -9.50
CA PHE A 243 -16.80 -4.19 -8.62
C PHE A 243 -18.23 -3.81 -8.94
N THR A 244 -19.01 -3.56 -7.89
CA THR A 244 -20.31 -2.91 -8.00
C THR A 244 -20.20 -1.48 -7.52
N ARG A 245 -20.98 -0.58 -8.13
CA ARG A 245 -21.10 0.83 -7.71
C ARG A 245 -21.36 0.93 -6.21
N GLN A 246 -22.36 0.20 -5.72
CA GLN A 246 -22.74 0.25 -4.30
C GLN A 246 -21.61 -0.19 -3.36
N ALA A 247 -20.81 -1.19 -3.74
CA ALA A 247 -19.66 -1.62 -2.94
C ALA A 247 -18.56 -0.55 -2.91
N LEU A 248 -18.25 0.07 -4.05
CA LEU A 248 -17.23 1.11 -4.12
C LEU A 248 -17.67 2.42 -3.44
N GLU A 249 -18.94 2.82 -3.55
CA GLU A 249 -19.47 3.98 -2.84
C GLU A 249 -19.38 3.79 -1.32
N ARG A 250 -19.80 2.62 -0.81
CA ARG A 250 -19.62 2.29 0.62
C ARG A 250 -18.15 2.31 1.03
N HIS A 251 -17.25 1.82 0.18
CA HIS A 251 -15.81 1.85 0.45
C HIS A 251 -15.27 3.29 0.50
N ILE A 252 -15.72 4.18 -0.39
CA ILE A 252 -15.36 5.60 -0.39
C ILE A 252 -15.85 6.27 0.90
N ASP A 253 -17.10 6.04 1.28
CA ASP A 253 -17.69 6.66 2.47
C ASP A 253 -17.02 6.15 3.77
N ASP A 254 -16.67 4.86 3.84
CA ASP A 254 -15.83 4.30 4.92
C ASP A 254 -14.45 4.98 4.98
N LEU A 255 -13.78 5.12 3.83
CA LEU A 255 -12.46 5.77 3.77
C LEU A 255 -12.51 7.24 4.21
N LEU A 256 -13.54 7.99 3.81
CA LEU A 256 -13.71 9.38 4.23
C LEU A 256 -13.91 9.50 5.74
N LEU A 257 -14.68 8.59 6.35
CA LEU A 257 -14.82 8.50 7.80
C LEU A 257 -13.46 8.22 8.47
N ARG A 258 -12.67 7.31 7.90
CA ARG A 258 -11.34 6.94 8.41
C ARG A 258 -10.31 8.06 8.27
N PHE A 259 -10.28 8.77 7.14
CA PHE A 259 -9.45 9.97 6.97
C PHE A 259 -9.82 11.06 8.00
N GLY A 260 -11.11 11.15 8.36
CA GLY A 260 -11.63 12.03 9.41
C GLY A 260 -11.29 11.61 10.85
N ASN A 261 -10.64 10.45 11.06
CA ASN A 261 -10.36 9.95 12.39
C ASN A 261 -9.20 10.71 13.06
N ARG A 262 -9.54 11.64 13.96
CA ARG A 262 -8.57 12.43 14.76
C ARG A 262 -7.57 11.57 15.55
N ALA A 263 -7.92 10.34 15.93
CA ALA A 263 -7.02 9.46 16.67
C ALA A 263 -5.85 8.93 15.82
N LEU A 264 -5.95 8.98 14.49
CA LEU A 264 -4.83 8.64 13.60
C LEU A 264 -3.74 9.73 13.61
N GLY A 265 -4.10 10.99 13.93
CA GLY A 265 -3.12 12.08 13.96
C GLY A 265 -2.42 12.32 12.62
N ASP A 266 -3.07 11.95 11.51
CA ASP A 266 -2.50 12.07 10.18
C ASP A 266 -2.39 13.55 9.79
N THR A 267 -1.16 14.03 9.65
CA THR A 267 -0.91 15.42 9.27
C THR A 267 -1.02 15.62 7.76
N VAL A 268 -1.53 16.79 7.37
CA VAL A 268 -1.59 17.25 5.98
C VAL A 268 -0.20 17.15 5.33
N PHE A 269 0.84 17.60 6.03
CA PHE A 269 2.23 17.46 5.60
C PHE A 269 2.64 16.02 5.29
N ARG A 270 2.46 15.10 6.25
CA ARG A 270 2.89 13.70 6.10
C ARG A 270 2.14 13.01 4.97
N VAL A 271 0.85 13.34 4.81
CA VAL A 271 -0.02 12.77 3.79
C VAL A 271 0.19 13.40 2.42
N GLY A 272 0.66 14.65 2.34
CA GLY A 272 0.87 15.36 1.07
C GLY A 272 2.29 15.29 0.50
N ARG A 273 3.33 15.16 1.34
CA ARG A 273 4.76 15.12 0.94
C ARG A 273 5.13 13.98 -0.01
N ASP A 274 6.34 13.96 -0.56
CA ASP A 274 6.82 12.97 -1.54
C ASP A 274 6.08 13.12 -2.90
N LEU A 275 6.11 14.37 -3.38
CA LEU A 275 5.39 14.85 -4.56
C LEU A 275 5.86 14.16 -5.84
N ARG A 276 7.18 14.03 -6.03
CA ARG A 276 7.76 13.40 -7.24
C ARG A 276 7.20 11.99 -7.45
N ARG A 277 7.05 11.20 -6.39
CA ARG A 277 6.46 9.85 -6.49
C ARG A 277 4.94 9.94 -6.73
N LYS A 278 4.22 10.74 -5.96
CA LYS A 278 2.74 10.79 -6.02
C LYS A 278 2.16 11.35 -7.32
N LEU A 279 2.94 12.18 -8.01
CA LEU A 279 2.57 12.77 -9.29
C LEU A 279 3.03 11.92 -10.49
N ARG A 280 3.86 10.90 -10.26
CA ARG A 280 4.41 10.06 -11.33
C ARG A 280 3.31 9.35 -12.12
N PHE A 281 3.59 9.08 -13.40
CA PHE A 281 2.67 8.50 -14.39
C PHE A 281 2.02 7.17 -13.95
N ASP A 282 2.68 6.41 -13.08
CA ASP A 282 2.21 5.10 -12.59
C ASP A 282 1.72 5.14 -11.13
N ASP A 283 1.58 6.32 -10.52
CA ASP A 283 1.03 6.48 -9.15
C ASP A 283 -0.41 7.03 -9.17
N ARG A 284 -0.97 7.25 -7.98
CA ARG A 284 -2.39 7.43 -7.68
C ARG A 284 -3.15 8.50 -8.46
N ILE A 285 -2.47 9.56 -8.93
CA ILE A 285 -3.13 10.70 -9.59
C ILE A 285 -2.99 10.59 -11.10
N MET A 286 -1.76 10.66 -11.63
CA MET A 286 -1.54 10.59 -13.08
C MET A 286 -1.90 9.21 -13.63
N GLY A 287 -1.69 8.13 -12.87
CA GLY A 287 -2.04 6.78 -13.29
C GLY A 287 -3.52 6.64 -13.66
N ILE A 288 -4.43 7.11 -12.80
CA ILE A 288 -5.87 7.05 -13.11
C ILE A 288 -6.28 8.06 -14.19
N ILE A 289 -5.63 9.23 -14.28
CA ILE A 289 -5.83 10.18 -15.40
C ILE A 289 -5.50 9.50 -16.74
N ILE A 290 -4.38 8.79 -16.80
CA ILE A 290 -3.96 8.03 -17.99
C ILE A 290 -4.99 6.96 -18.33
N GLN A 291 -5.49 6.21 -17.34
CA GLN A 291 -6.52 5.20 -17.60
C GLN A 291 -7.81 5.85 -18.13
N ALA A 292 -8.31 6.89 -17.46
CA ALA A 292 -9.50 7.62 -17.87
C ALA A 292 -9.37 8.18 -19.29
N GLN A 293 -8.23 8.79 -19.60
CA GLN A 293 -7.94 9.35 -20.93
C GLN A 293 -7.95 8.26 -22.01
N ARG A 294 -7.38 7.09 -21.74
CA ARG A 294 -7.32 5.96 -22.70
C ARG A 294 -8.71 5.42 -23.05
N ILE A 295 -9.63 5.42 -22.09
CA ILE A 295 -11.00 4.92 -22.27
C ILE A 295 -12.01 6.05 -22.59
N GLY A 296 -11.54 7.28 -22.78
CA GLY A 296 -12.39 8.43 -23.16
C GLY A 296 -13.32 8.93 -22.05
N MET A 297 -12.98 8.73 -20.78
CA MET A 297 -13.74 9.20 -19.63
C MET A 297 -13.20 10.52 -19.07
N ALA A 298 -14.09 11.32 -18.48
CA ALA A 298 -13.72 12.58 -17.84
C ALA A 298 -12.88 12.35 -16.58
N TRP A 299 -11.88 13.22 -16.37
CA TRP A 299 -10.96 13.18 -15.24
C TRP A 299 -10.67 14.56 -14.62
N ASP A 300 -11.50 15.58 -14.92
CA ASP A 300 -11.33 16.97 -14.46
C ASP A 300 -11.16 17.11 -12.94
N ARG A 301 -11.93 16.36 -12.14
CA ARG A 301 -11.85 16.39 -10.66
C ARG A 301 -10.56 15.80 -10.14
N ILE A 302 -10.03 14.79 -10.82
CA ILE A 302 -8.72 14.22 -10.52
C ILE A 302 -7.61 15.19 -10.96
N GLY A 303 -7.78 15.85 -12.11
CA GLY A 303 -6.89 16.90 -12.59
C GLY A 303 -6.74 18.05 -11.59
N HIS A 304 -7.82 18.53 -10.98
CA HIS A 304 -7.74 19.55 -9.93
C HIS A 304 -6.89 19.11 -8.71
N VAL A 305 -6.89 17.81 -8.36
CA VAL A 305 -5.99 17.29 -7.31
C VAL A 305 -4.54 17.39 -7.73
N TYR A 306 -4.23 17.04 -8.98
CA TYR A 306 -2.88 17.15 -9.54
C TYR A 306 -2.39 18.60 -9.52
N LEU A 307 -3.24 19.55 -9.92
CA LEU A 307 -2.91 20.98 -9.87
C LEU A 307 -2.70 21.48 -8.43
N ALA A 308 -3.56 21.08 -7.49
CA ALA A 308 -3.39 21.44 -6.08
C ALA A 308 -2.09 20.89 -5.49
N ALA A 309 -1.68 19.68 -5.89
CA ALA A 309 -0.42 19.08 -5.47
C ALA A 309 0.82 19.84 -5.97
N LEU A 310 0.76 20.43 -7.17
CA LEU A 310 1.84 21.26 -7.71
C LEU A 310 2.04 22.58 -6.94
N SER A 311 1.07 22.98 -6.13
CA SER A 311 1.16 24.16 -5.24
C SER A 311 1.35 23.76 -3.76
N PHE A 312 1.61 22.48 -3.47
CA PHE A 312 1.66 21.98 -2.11
C PHE A 312 3.01 22.28 -1.43
N THR A 313 3.00 23.18 -0.45
CA THR A 313 4.19 23.66 0.26
C THR A 313 4.03 23.56 1.79
N ALA A 314 3.20 22.61 2.26
CA ALA A 314 2.99 22.39 3.69
C ALA A 314 4.30 22.03 4.42
N SER A 315 4.37 22.37 5.70
CA SER A 315 5.52 22.09 6.57
C SER A 315 5.18 21.08 7.66
N ASP A 316 6.20 20.42 8.20
CA ASP A 316 6.10 19.59 9.39
C ASP A 316 5.81 20.42 10.66
N THR A 317 5.79 19.76 11.82
CA THR A 317 5.54 20.39 13.12
C THR A 317 6.62 21.40 13.53
N ASP A 318 7.81 21.33 12.93
CA ASP A 318 8.92 22.26 13.16
C ASP A 318 8.95 23.40 12.13
N GLY A 319 7.92 23.49 11.28
CA GLY A 319 7.83 24.49 10.22
C GLY A 319 8.70 24.19 8.99
N LYS A 320 9.27 22.98 8.88
CA LYS A 320 10.15 22.60 7.77
C LYS A 320 9.40 21.83 6.69
N GLN A 321 9.60 22.21 5.43
CA GLN A 321 9.13 21.42 4.29
C GLN A 321 10.12 20.28 3.99
N LEU A 322 9.66 19.28 3.25
CA LEU A 322 10.53 18.21 2.78
C LEU A 322 11.47 18.75 1.70
N GLN A 323 12.79 18.72 1.93
CA GLN A 323 13.79 19.25 1.00
C GLN A 323 13.66 18.66 -0.42
N ALA A 324 13.33 17.38 -0.53
CA ALA A 324 13.12 16.71 -1.82
C ALA A 324 11.93 17.30 -2.60
N ASP A 325 10.85 17.68 -1.90
CA ASP A 325 9.68 18.31 -2.53
C ASP A 325 9.99 19.76 -2.92
N GLN A 326 10.73 20.50 -2.08
CA GLN A 326 11.20 21.85 -2.43
C GLN A 326 12.06 21.86 -3.70
N ALA A 327 13.03 20.96 -3.78
CA ALA A 327 13.88 20.81 -4.96
C ALA A 327 13.05 20.44 -6.19
N PHE A 328 12.12 19.50 -6.04
CA PHE A 328 11.22 19.09 -7.11
C PHE A 328 10.33 20.23 -7.62
N LEU A 329 9.71 21.01 -6.73
CA LEU A 329 8.90 22.16 -7.13
C LEU A 329 9.75 23.24 -7.83
N LYS A 330 10.98 23.45 -7.38
CA LYS A 330 11.92 24.40 -8.00
C LYS A 330 12.32 24.01 -9.42
N GLU A 331 12.40 22.71 -9.73
CA GLU A 331 12.60 22.21 -11.10
C GLU A 331 11.44 22.60 -12.03
N LEU A 332 10.26 22.87 -11.48
CA LEU A 332 9.04 23.16 -12.23
C LEU A 332 8.76 24.66 -12.42
N GLU A 333 9.31 25.55 -11.59
CA GLU A 333 8.95 26.98 -11.49
C GLU A 333 8.97 27.75 -12.84
N ASN A 334 9.85 27.38 -13.76
CA ASN A 334 10.05 28.07 -15.04
C ASN A 334 9.42 27.35 -16.24
N LEU A 335 8.74 26.23 -16.03
CA LEU A 335 8.11 25.46 -17.10
C LEU A 335 6.71 25.99 -17.40
N LYS A 336 6.32 25.99 -18.68
CA LYS A 336 4.91 26.22 -19.02
C LYS A 336 4.07 25.04 -18.54
N ARG A 337 2.78 25.26 -18.28
CA ARG A 337 1.91 24.21 -17.69
C ARG A 337 2.00 22.87 -18.43
N PRO A 338 1.94 22.78 -19.77
CA PRO A 338 2.05 21.48 -20.43
C PRO A 338 3.39 20.77 -20.18
N GLU A 339 4.50 21.51 -20.23
CA GLU A 339 5.85 21.02 -19.95
C GLU A 339 6.00 20.60 -18.48
N MET A 340 5.43 21.39 -17.57
CA MET A 340 5.37 21.12 -16.14
C MET A 340 4.64 19.81 -15.85
N ILE A 341 3.47 19.57 -16.47
CA ILE A 341 2.70 18.33 -16.29
C ILE A 341 3.51 17.12 -16.78
N CYS A 342 4.08 17.18 -17.98
CA CYS A 342 4.89 16.09 -18.52
C CYS A 342 6.18 15.85 -17.71
N HIS A 343 6.80 16.90 -17.17
CA HIS A 343 7.97 16.76 -16.28
C HIS A 343 7.60 16.18 -14.92
N ALA A 344 6.58 16.75 -14.26
CA ALA A 344 6.16 16.35 -12.92
C ALA A 344 5.65 14.90 -12.87
N SER A 345 5.07 14.42 -13.96
CA SER A 345 4.62 13.04 -14.09
C SER A 345 5.75 12.04 -14.36
N GLY A 346 6.99 12.51 -14.51
CA GLY A 346 8.11 11.64 -14.88
C GLY A 346 7.87 10.96 -16.22
N TRP A 347 7.18 11.62 -17.16
CA TRP A 347 6.76 10.98 -18.41
C TRP A 347 7.93 10.47 -19.26
N LYS A 348 9.10 11.10 -19.15
CA LYS A 348 10.34 10.68 -19.80
C LYS A 348 10.84 9.31 -19.33
N ASP A 349 10.45 8.89 -18.13
CA ASP A 349 10.82 7.60 -17.53
C ASP A 349 9.80 6.51 -17.87
N SER A 350 8.80 6.82 -18.72
CA SER A 350 7.72 5.91 -19.09
C SER A 350 7.85 5.46 -20.54
N ASP A 351 7.29 4.28 -20.84
CA ASP A 351 7.12 3.78 -22.22
C ASP A 351 5.82 4.30 -22.87
N LEU A 352 5.22 5.36 -22.32
CA LEU A 352 3.93 5.89 -22.78
C LEU A 352 4.07 6.77 -24.03
N PRO A 353 3.11 6.75 -24.97
CA PRO A 353 3.15 7.59 -26.16
C PRO A 353 3.23 9.09 -25.83
N GLN A 354 4.08 9.83 -26.55
CA GLN A 354 4.22 11.28 -26.35
C GLN A 354 2.95 12.07 -26.68
N ASP A 355 2.16 11.60 -27.65
CA ASP A 355 0.89 12.23 -28.01
C ASP A 355 -0.15 12.12 -26.88
N LEU A 356 -0.05 11.08 -26.04
CA LEU A 356 -0.88 10.96 -24.85
C LEU A 356 -0.48 12.01 -23.80
N CYS A 357 0.82 12.26 -23.58
CA CYS A 357 1.26 13.34 -22.69
C CYS A 357 0.76 14.69 -23.20
N ARG A 358 0.90 14.95 -24.51
CA ARG A 358 0.44 16.19 -25.14
C ARG A 358 -1.05 16.40 -24.91
N THR A 359 -1.86 15.38 -25.14
CA THR A 359 -3.32 15.45 -24.95
C THR A 359 -3.70 15.75 -23.49
N ILE A 360 -3.13 15.00 -22.54
CA ILE A 360 -3.41 15.19 -21.11
C ILE A 360 -2.93 16.57 -20.64
N SER A 361 -1.70 16.94 -20.97
CA SER A 361 -1.08 18.19 -20.55
C SER A 361 -1.80 19.43 -21.09
N GLN A 362 -2.37 19.36 -22.30
CA GLN A 362 -3.21 20.42 -22.86
C GLN A 362 -4.58 20.51 -22.16
N ALA A 363 -5.18 19.38 -21.80
CA ALA A 363 -6.45 19.38 -21.07
C ALA A 363 -6.33 20.05 -19.68
N PHE A 364 -5.14 20.04 -19.07
CA PHE A 364 -4.88 20.79 -17.84
C PHE A 364 -5.01 22.30 -17.98
N ASP A 365 -4.83 22.88 -19.17
CA ASP A 365 -5.07 24.31 -19.39
C ASP A 365 -6.57 24.66 -19.36
N LEU A 366 -7.43 23.71 -19.73
CA LEU A 366 -8.89 23.86 -19.63
C LEU A 366 -9.37 23.67 -18.18
N ILE A 367 -8.76 22.75 -17.44
CA ILE A 367 -9.09 22.48 -16.03
C ILE A 367 -8.62 23.62 -15.11
N ALA A 368 -7.60 24.37 -15.51
CA ALA A 368 -7.08 25.49 -14.73
C ALA A 368 -7.87 26.79 -14.88
N GLN A 369 -8.84 26.86 -15.81
CA GLN A 369 -9.79 27.96 -15.99
C GLN A 369 -10.99 27.77 -15.08
#